data_AF-A0AAV7VS45-F1
#
_entry.id   AF-A0AAV7VS45-F1
#
_cell.length_a   1.000
_cell.length_b   1.000
_cell.length_c   1.000
_cell.angle_alpha   90.00
_cell.angle_beta   90.00
_cell.angle_gamma   90.00
#
_symmetry.space_group_name_H-M   'P 1'
#
loop_
_entity.id
_entity.type
_entity.pdbx_description
1 polymer ?
#
loop_
_entity_poly.entity_id
_entity_poly.type
_entity_poly.pdbx_seq_one_letter_code
_entity_poly.pdbx_strand_id
1 'polypeptide(L)'
;MVVHLGGKDIYRIPKTINEAEPKTHLTLIAALRIHFAPMVNVDYERFIVRQARQSADESIDMFYLRLKELVATCAFHNENDEIRGQIIQGCASSKLREQILEESGRPLQDILTMGRTKELSKARASHMEAALQNPIKMEQCPAVLGPEENPEFLWGS
;
A
#
# COMPACT_ATOMS: atom_id res chain seq x y z
N MET A 1 -26.38 0.98 27.33
CA MET A 1 -25.76 0.01 26.41
C MET A 1 -24.53 -0.55 27.09
N VAL A 2 -24.53 -1.88 27.23
CA VAL A 2 -23.70 -2.71 28.11
C VAL A 2 -22.27 -2.83 27.58
N VAL A 3 -21.26 -2.75 28.45
CA VAL A 3 -19.96 -3.38 28.19
C VAL A 3 -19.71 -4.37 29.32
N HIS A 4 -20.10 -5.62 29.09
CA HIS A 4 -19.85 -6.80 29.93
C HIS A 4 -18.95 -7.79 29.17
N LEU A 5 -17.88 -7.29 28.57
CA LEU A 5 -16.89 -8.15 27.90
C LEU A 5 -15.54 -7.96 28.57
N GLY A 6 -15.49 -8.42 29.81
CA GLY A 6 -14.27 -8.76 30.52
C GLY A 6 -14.47 -10.12 31.14
N GLY A 7 -14.11 -11.18 30.43
CA GLY A 7 -14.12 -12.54 30.98
C GLY A 7 -13.29 -12.62 32.26
N LYS A 8 -13.48 -13.68 33.04
CA LYS A 8 -12.84 -13.92 34.36
C LYS A 8 -11.32 -13.70 34.40
N ASP A 9 -10.65 -13.61 33.26
CA ASP A 9 -9.23 -13.31 33.11
C ASP A 9 -8.84 -11.85 33.43
N ILE A 10 -9.76 -10.88 33.38
CA ILE A 10 -9.46 -9.49 33.79
C ILE A 10 -9.31 -9.38 35.32
N TYR A 11 -10.00 -10.23 36.09
CA TYR A 11 -9.86 -10.27 37.56
C TYR A 11 -8.59 -10.97 38.03
N ARG A 12 -7.80 -11.49 37.08
CA ARG A 12 -6.51 -12.14 37.33
C ARG A 12 -5.34 -11.27 36.88
N ILE A 13 -5.52 -9.95 36.78
CA ILE A 13 -4.37 -9.05 36.80
C ILE A 13 -3.77 -9.18 38.21
N PRO A 14 -2.54 -9.70 38.36
CA PRO A 14 -1.94 -9.88 39.67
C PRO A 14 -1.79 -8.51 40.34
N LYS A 15 -1.72 -8.56 41.68
CA LYS A 15 -1.50 -7.46 42.62
C LYS A 15 -0.26 -6.58 42.33
N THR A 16 0.47 -6.82 41.23
CA THR A 16 1.69 -6.15 40.77
C THR A 16 1.47 -4.71 40.33
N ILE A 17 0.26 -4.33 39.88
CA ILE A 17 -0.06 -2.91 39.62
C ILE A 17 -0.21 -2.09 40.92
N ASN A 18 -0.26 -2.75 42.08
CA ASN A 18 -0.51 -2.11 43.37
C ASN A 18 0.77 -1.72 44.13
N GLU A 19 1.97 -2.00 43.58
CA GLU A 19 3.25 -1.59 44.17
C GLU A 19 3.72 -0.22 43.68
N ALA A 20 3.15 0.30 42.58
CA ALA A 20 3.35 1.67 42.15
C ALA A 20 2.04 2.43 42.35
N GLU A 21 1.88 3.14 43.48
CA GLU A 21 0.77 4.07 43.68
C GLU A 21 0.62 4.98 42.44
N PRO A 22 -0.39 4.78 41.58
CA PRO A 22 -0.54 5.64 40.42
C PRO A 22 -1.18 6.93 40.93
N LYS A 23 -0.33 7.90 41.30
CA LYS A 23 -0.76 9.22 41.81
C LYS A 23 -1.58 10.03 40.80
N THR A 24 -1.76 9.54 39.56
CA THR A 24 -2.48 10.24 38.49
C THR A 24 -3.16 9.24 37.56
N HIS A 25 -4.37 9.55 37.10
CA HIS A 25 -5.12 8.74 36.12
C HIS A 25 -4.30 8.36 34.86
N LEU A 26 -3.38 9.22 34.45
CA LEU A 26 -2.49 9.00 33.31
C LEU A 26 -1.47 7.87 33.54
N THR A 27 -0.94 7.71 34.75
CA THR A 27 0.05 6.66 35.05
C THR A 27 -0.60 5.28 35.10
N LEU A 28 -1.85 5.20 35.57
CA LEU A 28 -2.64 3.97 35.53
C LEU A 28 -2.94 3.54 34.09
N ILE A 29 -3.34 4.48 33.22
CA ILE A 29 -3.55 4.19 31.79
C ILE A 29 -2.25 3.70 31.13
N ALA A 30 -1.11 4.32 31.43
CA ALA A 30 0.18 3.88 30.90
C ALA A 30 0.54 2.46 31.37
N ALA A 31 0.36 2.14 32.65
CA ALA A 31 0.62 0.81 33.20
C ALA A 31 -0.27 -0.26 32.57
N LEU A 32 -1.57 0.05 32.38
CA LEU A 32 -2.50 -0.85 31.70
C LEU A 32 -2.11 -1.03 30.22
N ARG A 33 -1.70 0.04 29.53
CA ARG A 33 -1.23 -0.07 28.14
C ARG A 33 0.01 -0.92 28.01
N ILE A 34 0.94 -0.87 28.96
CA ILE A 34 2.12 -1.75 28.99
C ILE A 34 1.70 -3.19 29.27
N HIS A 35 0.81 -3.40 30.24
CA HIS A 35 0.35 -4.73 30.64
C HIS A 35 -0.43 -5.45 29.54
N PHE A 36 -1.20 -4.70 28.74
CA PHE A 36 -1.99 -5.22 27.62
C PHE A 36 -1.36 -4.91 26.25
N ALA A 37 -0.14 -4.39 26.21
CA ALA A 37 0.55 -4.20 24.96
C ALA A 37 0.73 -5.58 24.31
N PRO A 38 0.29 -5.79 23.07
CA PRO A 38 0.65 -7.01 22.36
C PRO A 38 2.17 -7.08 22.32
N MET A 39 2.73 -8.19 22.80
CA MET A 39 4.17 -8.44 22.70
C MET A 39 4.50 -8.69 21.23
N VAL A 40 4.72 -7.61 20.48
CA VAL A 40 5.13 -7.67 19.08
C VAL A 40 6.59 -8.10 19.04
N ASN A 41 6.85 -9.29 18.49
CA ASN A 41 8.21 -9.71 18.23
C ASN A 41 8.73 -8.98 17.00
N VAL A 42 9.48 -7.90 17.23
CA VAL A 42 10.02 -7.04 16.18
C VAL A 42 10.83 -7.83 15.14
N ASP A 43 11.61 -8.83 15.57
CA ASP A 43 12.42 -9.63 14.64
C ASP A 43 11.54 -10.51 13.74
N TYR A 44 10.42 -11.00 14.27
CA TYR A 44 9.44 -11.74 13.48
C TYR A 44 8.72 -10.84 12.46
N GLU A 45 8.32 -9.63 12.84
CA GLU A 45 7.72 -8.67 11.91
C GLU A 45 8.68 -8.30 10.79
N ARG A 46 9.96 -8.07 11.13
CA ARG A 46 11.02 -7.82 10.13
C ARG A 46 11.15 -8.99 9.17
N PHE A 47 11.11 -10.22 9.68
CA PHE A 47 11.12 -11.41 8.84
C PHE A 47 9.92 -11.43 7.87
N ILE A 48 8.71 -11.10 8.33
CA ILE A 48 7.52 -10.99 7.45
C ILE A 48 7.76 -9.96 6.34
N VAL A 49 8.26 -8.76 6.68
CA VAL A 49 8.59 -7.73 5.70
C VAL A 49 9.57 -8.27 4.66
N ARG A 50 10.65 -8.95 5.09
CA ARG A 50 11.65 -9.52 4.16
C ARG A 50 11.10 -10.60 3.24
N GLN A 51 10.09 -11.35 3.70
CA GLN A 51 9.44 -12.38 2.89
C GLN A 51 8.36 -11.82 1.95
N ALA A 52 7.93 -10.58 2.13
CA ALA A 52 6.92 -9.97 1.26
C ALA A 52 7.39 -9.91 -0.20
N ARG A 53 6.56 -10.40 -1.11
CA ARG A 53 6.73 -10.32 -2.57
C ARG A 53 5.46 -9.74 -3.19
N GLN A 54 5.60 -8.99 -4.28
CA GLN A 54 4.48 -8.49 -5.07
C GLN A 54 3.74 -9.67 -5.70
N SER A 55 2.43 -9.74 -5.51
CA SER A 55 1.59 -10.77 -6.13
C SER A 55 1.41 -10.50 -7.64
N ALA A 56 1.08 -11.52 -8.42
CA ALA A 56 0.94 -11.38 -9.89
C ALA A 56 -0.11 -10.33 -10.31
N ASP A 57 -1.19 -10.20 -9.52
CA ASP A 57 -2.32 -9.30 -9.76
C ASP A 57 -2.24 -8.01 -8.92
N GLU A 58 -1.16 -7.81 -8.17
CA GLU A 58 -0.97 -6.66 -7.29
C GLU A 58 -0.18 -5.58 -8.02
N SER A 59 -0.70 -4.35 -8.08
CA SER A 59 0.05 -3.20 -8.62
C SER A 59 1.18 -2.78 -7.68
N ILE A 60 2.15 -2.02 -8.20
CA ILE A 60 3.26 -1.51 -7.39
C ILE A 60 2.78 -0.63 -6.23
N ASP A 61 1.68 0.11 -6.43
CA ASP A 61 1.09 0.97 -5.40
C ASP A 61 0.44 0.14 -4.30
N MET A 62 -0.29 -0.92 -4.65
CA MET A 62 -0.87 -1.83 -3.66
C MET A 62 0.21 -2.54 -2.85
N PHE A 63 1.28 -2.99 -3.51
CA PHE A 63 2.42 -3.60 -2.83
C PHE A 63 3.11 -2.61 -1.88
N TYR A 64 3.31 -1.37 -2.31
CA TYR A 64 3.85 -0.31 -1.47
C TYR A 64 3.00 -0.04 -0.23
N LEU A 65 1.68 0.08 -0.40
CA LEU A 65 0.74 0.29 0.72
C LEU A 65 0.81 -0.85 1.73
N ARG A 66 0.81 -2.10 1.26
CA ARG A 66 0.96 -3.28 2.12
C ARG A 66 2.31 -3.27 2.86
N LEU A 67 3.39 -2.89 2.19
CA LEU A 67 4.69 -2.76 2.84
C LEU A 67 4.70 -1.67 3.91
N LYS A 68 4.03 -0.53 3.70
CA LYS A 68 3.90 0.51 4.74
C LYS A 68 3.22 -0.03 5.99
N GLU A 69 2.16 -0.82 5.84
CA GLU A 69 1.45 -1.42 6.95
C GLU A 69 2.33 -2.39 7.74
N LEU A 70 3.09 -3.25 7.04
CA LEU A 70 3.98 -4.22 7.68
C LEU A 70 5.18 -3.56 8.37
N VAL A 71 5.72 -2.48 7.79
CA VAL A 71 6.89 -1.78 8.33
C VAL A 71 6.56 -1.01 9.63
N ALA A 72 5.31 -0.61 9.82
CA ALA A 72 4.87 0.13 11.01
C ALA A 72 5.10 -0.62 12.35
N THR A 73 5.16 -1.95 12.33
CA THR A 73 5.40 -2.79 13.52
C THR A 73 6.88 -3.18 13.71
N CYS A 74 7.75 -2.89 12.74
CA CYS A 74 9.12 -3.40 12.67
C CYS A 74 10.19 -2.52 13.35
N ALA A 75 9.80 -1.35 13.86
CA ALA A 75 10.69 -0.38 14.53
C ALA A 75 11.99 -0.12 13.73
N PHE A 76 11.87 0.12 12.42
CA PHE A 76 13.02 0.45 11.57
C PHE A 76 13.46 1.90 11.78
N HIS A 77 14.76 2.18 11.64
CA HIS A 77 15.27 3.56 11.73
C HIS A 77 14.84 4.41 10.54
N ASN A 78 14.86 3.85 9.33
CA ASN A 78 14.38 4.49 8.12
C ASN A 78 13.45 3.54 7.34
N GLU A 79 12.15 3.69 7.58
CA GLU A 79 11.11 2.91 6.92
C GLU A 79 11.17 3.00 5.39
N ASN A 80 11.46 4.18 4.84
CA ASN A 80 11.47 4.39 3.40
C ASN A 80 12.63 3.66 2.72
N ASP A 81 13.81 3.62 3.36
CA ASP A 81 14.95 2.85 2.86
C ASP A 81 14.67 1.36 2.87
N GLU A 82 13.97 0.88 3.90
CA GLU A 82 13.59 -0.53 4.03
C GLU A 82 12.53 -0.94 3.01
N ILE A 83 11.51 -0.10 2.83
CA ILE A 83 10.50 -0.28 1.79
C ILE A 83 11.14 -0.26 0.41
N ARG A 84 12.09 0.65 0.15
CA ARG A 84 12.85 0.70 -1.10
C ARG A 84 13.58 -0.63 -1.34
N GLY A 85 14.34 -1.10 -0.34
CA GLY A 85 15.05 -2.37 -0.43
C GLY A 85 14.09 -3.54 -0.71
N GLN A 86 12.94 -3.55 -0.06
CA GLN A 86 11.95 -4.60 -0.23
C GLN A 86 11.25 -4.55 -1.59
N ILE A 87 11.00 -3.36 -2.16
CA ILE A 87 10.49 -3.22 -3.52
C ILE A 87 11.49 -3.77 -4.54
N ILE A 88 12.79 -3.49 -4.39
CA ILE A 88 13.82 -3.99 -5.30
C ILE A 88 13.87 -5.53 -5.27
N GLN A 89 13.84 -6.12 -4.09
CA GLN A 89 13.90 -7.58 -3.92
C GLN A 89 12.58 -8.27 -4.30
N GLY A 90 11.45 -7.62 -4.02
CA GLY A 90 10.13 -8.25 -4.05
C GLY A 90 9.23 -7.87 -5.22
N CYS A 91 9.61 -6.91 -6.07
CA CYS A 91 8.80 -6.56 -7.24
C CYS A 91 8.69 -7.72 -8.23
N ALA A 92 7.55 -7.82 -8.91
CA ALA A 92 7.28 -8.88 -9.87
C ALA A 92 8.00 -8.64 -11.22
N SER A 93 8.25 -7.38 -11.57
CA SER A 93 8.84 -7.00 -12.86
C SER A 93 10.37 -6.99 -12.81
N SER A 94 11.02 -7.94 -13.48
CA SER A 94 12.48 -7.97 -13.63
C SER A 94 13.03 -6.71 -14.31
N LYS A 95 12.35 -6.22 -15.35
CA LYS A 95 12.71 -4.98 -16.05
C LYS A 95 12.62 -3.74 -15.18
N LEU A 96 11.76 -3.74 -14.16
CA LEU A 96 11.72 -2.65 -13.18
C LEU A 96 12.93 -2.76 -12.26
N ARG A 97 13.22 -3.97 -11.77
CA ARG A 97 14.38 -4.24 -10.91
C ARG A 97 15.69 -3.85 -11.58
N GLU A 98 15.91 -4.28 -12.83
CA GLU A 98 17.09 -3.94 -13.63
C GLU A 98 17.30 -2.42 -13.70
N GLN A 99 16.27 -1.67 -14.10
CA GLN A 99 16.35 -0.21 -14.23
C GLN A 99 16.61 0.50 -12.89
N ILE A 100 16.12 -0.04 -11.78
CA ILE A 100 16.42 0.52 -10.45
C ILE A 100 17.89 0.27 -10.07
N LEU A 101 18.44 -0.89 -10.44
CA LEU A 101 19.84 -1.26 -10.13
C LEU A 101 20.86 -0.56 -11.03
N GLU A 102 20.47 -0.11 -12.22
CA GLU A 102 21.31 0.68 -13.14
C GLU A 102 21.80 2.00 -12.52
N GLU A 103 20.92 2.71 -11.81
CA GLU A 103 21.27 3.95 -11.10
C GLU A 103 21.05 3.77 -9.61
N SER A 104 22.14 3.59 -8.87
CA SER A 104 22.12 3.43 -7.43
C SER A 104 21.58 4.69 -6.73
N GLY A 105 20.80 4.50 -5.67
CA GLY A 105 20.41 5.59 -4.78
C GLY A 105 19.18 6.39 -5.21
N ARG A 106 18.40 5.91 -6.19
CA ARG A 106 17.09 6.53 -6.51
C ARG A 106 16.18 6.59 -5.27
N PRO A 107 15.49 7.71 -5.04
CA PRO A 107 14.56 7.84 -3.93
C PRO A 107 13.32 6.96 -4.16
N LEU A 108 12.63 6.61 -3.07
CA LEU A 108 11.47 5.72 -3.11
C LEU A 108 10.36 6.22 -4.04
N GLN A 109 10.09 7.53 -4.05
CA GLN A 109 9.04 8.11 -4.90
C GLN A 109 9.33 7.91 -6.40
N ASP A 110 10.58 8.06 -6.81
CA ASP A 110 10.97 7.85 -8.21
C ASP A 110 10.83 6.38 -8.62
N ILE A 111 11.13 5.47 -7.70
CA ILE A 111 10.93 4.03 -7.94
C ILE A 111 9.44 3.70 -8.14
N LEU A 112 8.55 4.33 -7.35
CA LEU A 112 7.11 4.16 -7.51
C LEU A 112 6.61 4.75 -8.83
N THR A 113 7.08 5.93 -9.25
CA THR A 113 6.68 6.53 -10.54
C THR A 113 7.19 5.70 -11.72
N MET A 114 8.41 5.15 -11.64
CA MET A 114 8.93 4.21 -12.63
C MET A 114 8.07 2.94 -12.70
N GLY A 115 7.67 2.39 -11.55
CA GLY A 115 6.79 1.23 -11.47
C GLY A 115 5.44 1.48 -12.17
N ARG A 116 4.75 2.57 -11.81
CA ARG A 116 3.48 2.99 -12.41
C ARG A 116 3.61 3.17 -13.93
N THR A 117 4.68 3.83 -14.37
CA THR A 117 4.94 4.07 -15.80
C THR A 117 5.13 2.76 -16.56
N LYS A 118 5.86 1.79 -15.98
CA LYS A 118 6.05 0.47 -16.60
C LYS A 118 4.75 -0.33 -16.66
N GLU A 119 3.95 -0.33 -15.60
CA GLU A 119 2.66 -1.01 -15.57
C GLU A 119 1.72 -0.44 -16.63
N LEU A 120 1.61 0.89 -16.71
CA LEU A 120 0.80 1.57 -17.73
C LEU A 120 1.31 1.28 -19.16
N SER A 121 2.62 1.32 -19.37
CA SER A 121 3.22 1.03 -20.67
C SER A 121 2.99 -0.42 -21.10
N LYS A 122 3.09 -1.37 -20.16
CA LYS A 122 2.81 -2.79 -20.41
C LYS A 122 1.34 -3.00 -20.78
N ALA A 123 0.41 -2.35 -20.07
CA ALA A 123 -1.02 -2.42 -20.37
C ALA A 123 -1.34 -1.85 -21.76
N ARG A 124 -0.77 -0.69 -22.11
CA ARG A 124 -0.92 -0.07 -23.44
C ARG A 124 -0.34 -0.94 -24.55
N ALA A 125 0.86 -1.47 -24.37
CA ALA A 125 1.50 -2.36 -25.35
C ALA A 125 0.68 -3.62 -25.57
N SER A 126 0.22 -4.27 -24.50
CA SER A 126 -0.64 -5.45 -24.58
C SER A 126 -1.96 -5.16 -25.30
N HIS A 127 -2.57 -4.00 -25.05
CA HIS A 127 -3.77 -3.58 -25.77
C HIS A 127 -3.51 -3.37 -27.27
N MET A 128 -2.40 -2.75 -27.65
CA MET A 128 -2.00 -2.58 -29.05
C MET A 128 -1.78 -3.93 -29.74
N GLU A 129 -1.04 -4.84 -29.11
CA GLU A 129 -0.78 -6.20 -29.62
C GLU A 129 -2.09 -6.99 -29.80
N ALA A 130 -2.99 -6.93 -28.82
CA ALA A 130 -4.30 -7.57 -28.90
C ALA A 130 -5.15 -7.01 -30.05
N ALA A 131 -5.08 -5.70 -30.29
CA ALA A 131 -5.84 -5.05 -31.34
C ALA A 131 -5.28 -5.35 -32.75
N LEU A 132 -3.96 -5.52 -32.88
CA LEU A 132 -3.33 -6.01 -34.11
C LEU A 132 -3.72 -7.46 -34.42
N GLN A 133 -3.93 -8.29 -33.40
CA GLN A 133 -4.35 -9.69 -33.55
C GLN A 133 -5.83 -9.84 -33.96
N ASN A 134 -6.67 -8.82 -33.74
CA ASN A 134 -8.11 -8.85 -34.04
C ASN A 134 -8.61 -7.49 -34.60
N PRO A 135 -8.31 -7.15 -35.86
CA PRO A 135 -8.54 -5.83 -36.43
C PRO A 135 -10.02 -5.44 -36.61
N ILE A 136 -10.96 -6.38 -36.51
CA ILE A 136 -12.39 -6.18 -36.84
C ILE A 136 -13.18 -5.45 -35.72
N LYS A 137 -12.63 -5.28 -34.52
CA LYS A 137 -13.35 -4.67 -33.36
C LYS A 137 -13.09 -3.17 -33.13
N MET A 138 -12.32 -2.49 -33.98
CA MET A 138 -11.96 -1.07 -33.80
C MET A 138 -13.01 -0.05 -34.28
N GLU A 139 -14.14 -0.47 -34.86
CA GLU A 139 -15.11 0.46 -35.49
C GLU A 139 -16.00 1.27 -34.54
N GLN A 140 -15.80 1.24 -33.22
CA GLN A 140 -16.58 2.10 -32.31
C GLN A 140 -15.69 2.78 -31.28
N CYS A 141 -14.88 3.74 -31.74
CA CYS A 141 -14.54 4.88 -30.91
C CYS A 141 -15.80 5.72 -30.71
N PRO A 142 -16.32 5.93 -29.49
CA PRO A 142 -17.37 6.93 -29.31
C PRO A 142 -16.76 8.28 -29.71
N ALA A 143 -17.32 8.88 -30.76
CA ALA A 143 -17.01 10.25 -31.13
C ALA A 143 -17.12 11.11 -29.87
N VAL A 144 -16.04 11.80 -29.52
CA VAL A 144 -16.10 12.91 -28.58
C VAL A 144 -17.14 13.87 -29.14
N LEU A 145 -18.31 13.91 -28.52
CA LEU A 145 -19.32 14.94 -28.75
C LEU A 145 -18.68 16.26 -28.29
N GLY A 146 -17.98 16.93 -29.20
CA GLY A 146 -17.75 18.36 -29.10
C GLY A 146 -19.09 19.09 -29.19
N PRO A 147 -19.24 20.27 -28.57
CA PRO A 147 -20.46 21.04 -28.65
C PRO A 147 -20.70 21.41 -30.12
N GLU A 148 -21.82 20.95 -30.68
CA GLU A 148 -22.25 21.34 -32.02
C GLU A 148 -22.37 22.87 -32.08
N GLU A 149 -21.54 23.47 -32.92
CA GLU A 149 -21.77 24.79 -33.48
C GLU A 149 -23.13 24.77 -34.19
N ASN A 150 -24.02 25.66 -33.79
CA ASN A 150 -25.31 25.87 -34.45
C ASN A 150 -25.17 27.03 -35.45
N PRO A 151 -25.07 26.80 -36.77
CA PRO A 151 -25.26 27.84 -37.75
C PRO A 151 -26.74 27.93 -38.12
N GLU A 152 -27.37 28.98 -37.61
CA GLU A 152 -28.16 29.93 -38.38
C GLU A 152 -28.94 29.44 -39.64
N PHE A 153 -30.28 29.63 -39.55
CA PHE A 153 -31.18 30.33 -40.51
C PHE A 153 -32.34 29.55 -41.19
N LEU A 154 -33.55 30.00 -40.81
CA LEU A 154 -34.72 30.41 -41.64
C LEU A 154 -35.49 29.42 -42.55
N TRP A 155 -36.81 29.24 -42.27
CA TRP A 155 -37.91 29.76 -43.14
C TRP A 155 -39.34 29.50 -42.60
N GLY A 156 -40.19 30.54 -42.74
CA GLY A 156 -41.67 30.55 -42.91
C GLY A 156 -42.55 30.17 -41.71
N SER A 157 -43.68 30.82 -41.39
CA SER A 157 -44.51 31.86 -42.01
C SER A 157 -45.37 32.52 -40.95
#